data_AF-A0A2H9MQH5-F1
#
_entry.id   AF-A0A2H9MQH5-F1
#
_cell.length_a   1.000
_cell.length_b   1.000
_cell.length_c   1.000
_cell.angle_alpha   90.00
_cell.angle_beta   90.00
_cell.angle_gamma   90.00
#
_symmetry.space_group_name_H-M   'P 1'
#
loop_
_entity.id
_entity.type
_entity.pdbx_description
1 polymer ?
#
loop_
_entity_poly.entity_id
_entity_poly.type
_entity_poly.pdbx_seq_one_letter_code
_entity_poly.pdbx_strand_id
1 'polypeptide(L)'
;NLDDILQSMRKGRIEISQTGYALPVETLDHLKYKISNSKDYLVDYISEHYPNAKWLLTLMLKIYDSNQDSHLWSIFYNIAIYLMKRISQKINFQNHDPSFMRERNLGTMFKMAL
;
A
#
# COMPACT_ATOMS: atom_id res chain seq x y z
N ASN A 1 25.28 4.45 20.77
CA ASN A 1 25.66 4.26 19.36
C ASN A 1 24.39 3.97 18.54
N LEU A 2 24.38 4.10 17.20
CA LEU A 2 23.17 3.81 16.39
C LEU A 2 22.70 2.36 16.57
N ASP A 3 23.65 1.43 16.68
CA ASP A 3 23.35 0.01 16.92
C ASP A 3 22.64 -0.24 18.26
N ASP A 4 23.01 0.48 19.32
CA ASP A 4 22.36 0.34 20.63
C ASP A 4 20.92 0.86 20.61
N ILE A 5 20.69 1.92 19.82
CA ILE A 5 19.36 2.50 19.59
C ILE A 5 18.51 1.49 18.82
N LEU A 6 19.02 0.95 17.71
CA LEU A 6 18.32 -0.08 16.92
C LEU A 6 18.04 -1.35 17.74
N GLN A 7 18.99 -1.77 18.58
CA GLN A 7 18.81 -2.94 19.44
C GLN A 7 17.76 -2.68 20.54
N SER A 8 17.70 -1.46 21.07
CA SER A 8 16.70 -1.06 22.07
C SER A 8 15.31 -0.93 21.46
N MET A 9 15.19 -0.43 20.23
CA MET A 9 13.95 -0.44 19.45
C MET A 9 13.48 -1.86 19.14
N ARG A 10 14.39 -2.75 18.72
CA ARG A 10 14.07 -4.17 18.45
C ARG A 10 13.56 -4.90 19.70
N LYS A 11 14.03 -4.49 20.90
CA LYS A 11 13.59 -5.03 22.19
C LYS A 11 12.35 -4.31 22.77
N GLY A 12 11.76 -3.36 22.03
CA GLY A 12 10.58 -2.59 22.46
C GLY A 12 10.84 -1.67 23.66
N ARG A 13 12.10 -1.32 23.94
CA ARG A 13 12.47 -0.50 25.11
C ARG A 13 12.35 0.99 24.85
N ILE A 14 12.45 1.38 23.58
CA ILE A 14 12.28 2.75 23.11
C ILE A 14 11.46 2.70 21.82
N GLU A 15 10.55 3.65 21.68
CA GLU A 15 9.67 3.81 20.54
C GLU A 15 9.86 5.23 19.99
N ILE A 16 9.68 5.42 18.68
CA ILE A 16 9.73 6.77 18.13
C ILE A 16 8.40 7.44 18.47
N SER A 17 8.39 8.33 19.47
CA SER A 17 7.15 8.87 20.05
C SER A 17 6.35 9.78 19.11
N GLN A 18 7.02 10.40 18.12
CA GLN A 18 6.39 11.25 17.10
C GLN A 18 7.11 11.09 15.77
N THR A 19 6.65 10.15 14.97
CA THR A 19 7.13 9.98 13.59
C THR A 19 6.33 10.83 12.60
N GLY A 20 5.15 11.32 12.99
CA GLY A 20 4.18 11.89 12.07
C GLY A 20 3.61 10.87 11.08
N TYR A 21 3.78 9.56 11.31
CA TYR A 21 3.18 8.53 10.47
C TYR A 21 1.68 8.47 10.69
N ALA A 22 0.94 8.42 9.58
CA ALA A 22 -0.51 8.25 9.61
C ALA A 22 -0.87 6.90 10.26
N LEU A 23 -1.87 6.93 11.13
CA LEU A 23 -2.50 5.73 11.67
C LEU A 23 -3.20 4.96 10.54
N PRO A 24 -3.41 3.64 10.69
CA PRO A 24 -4.17 2.85 9.71
C PRO A 24 -5.54 3.45 9.40
N VAL A 25 -6.25 3.93 10.43
CA VAL A 25 -7.57 4.56 10.27
C VAL A 25 -7.49 5.86 9.47
N GLU A 26 -6.53 6.73 9.77
CA GLU A 26 -6.31 7.98 9.03
C GLU A 26 -5.94 7.71 7.58
N THR A 27 -5.16 6.65 7.34
CA THR A 27 -4.79 6.23 5.99
C THR A 27 -6.00 5.72 5.21
N LEU A 28 -6.86 4.91 5.84
CA LEU A 28 -8.11 4.42 5.25
C LEU A 28 -9.08 5.56 4.94
N ASP A 29 -9.24 6.54 5.83
CA ASP A 29 -10.06 7.72 5.60
C ASP A 29 -9.54 8.55 4.42
N HIS A 30 -8.22 8.73 4.34
CA HIS A 30 -7.61 9.43 3.22
C HIS A 30 -7.76 8.66 1.90
N LEU A 31 -7.69 7.33 1.92
CA LEU A 31 -7.97 6.49 0.76
C LEU A 31 -9.43 6.60 0.33
N LYS A 32 -10.37 6.61 1.28
CA LYS A 32 -11.81 6.82 1.01
C LYS A 32 -12.05 8.14 0.30
N TYR A 33 -11.44 9.21 0.79
CA TYR A 33 -11.48 10.52 0.14
C TYR A 33 -10.90 10.47 -1.29
N LYS A 34 -9.71 9.87 -1.47
CA LYS A 34 -9.08 9.77 -2.80
C LYS A 34 -9.93 8.98 -3.78
N ILE A 35 -10.42 7.80 -3.39
CA ILE A 35 -11.24 6.94 -4.25
C ILE A 35 -12.51 7.70 -4.67
N SER A 36 -13.18 8.35 -3.72
CA SER A 36 -14.41 9.11 -4.00
C SER A 36 -14.20 10.24 -5.01
N ASN A 37 -13.06 10.93 -4.94
CA ASN A 37 -12.76 12.09 -5.81
C ASN A 37 -12.04 11.74 -7.12
N SER A 38 -11.55 10.51 -7.27
CA SER A 38 -10.77 10.10 -8.45
C SER A 38 -11.34 8.89 -9.17
N LYS A 39 -12.56 8.48 -8.82
CA LYS A 39 -13.17 7.25 -9.33
C LYS A 39 -13.19 7.17 -10.86
N ASP A 40 -13.66 8.22 -11.52
CA ASP A 40 -13.73 8.27 -12.98
C ASP A 40 -12.33 8.23 -13.60
N TYR A 41 -11.38 8.97 -13.03
CA TYR A 41 -9.98 8.93 -13.43
C TYR A 41 -9.36 7.52 -13.29
N LEU A 42 -9.66 6.79 -12.21
CA LEU A 42 -9.18 5.42 -12.03
C LEU A 42 -9.73 4.48 -13.11
N VAL A 43 -11.01 4.63 -13.45
CA VAL A 43 -11.66 3.83 -14.50
C VAL A 43 -11.05 4.14 -15.87
N ASP A 44 -10.82 5.40 -16.19
CA ASP A 44 -10.19 5.82 -17.45
C ASP A 44 -8.76 5.32 -17.55
N TYR A 45 -7.96 5.53 -16.50
CA TYR A 45 -6.55 5.11 -16.45
C TYR A 45 -6.40 3.58 -16.65
N ILE A 46 -7.20 2.77 -15.96
CA ILE A 46 -7.17 1.31 -16.13
C ILE A 46 -7.70 0.90 -17.51
N SER A 47 -8.69 1.61 -18.05
CA SER A 47 -9.19 1.32 -19.41
C SER A 47 -8.09 1.49 -20.46
N GLU A 48 -7.26 2.51 -20.31
CA GLU A 48 -6.15 2.82 -21.22
C GLU A 48 -4.95 1.89 -21.03
N HIS A 49 -4.51 1.68 -19.78
CA HIS A 49 -3.22 1.03 -19.50
C HIS A 49 -3.34 -0.46 -19.14
N TYR A 50 -4.51 -0.90 -18.68
CA TYR A 50 -4.75 -2.26 -18.17
C TYR A 50 -6.16 -2.77 -18.57
N PRO A 51 -6.50 -2.81 -19.88
CA PRO A 51 -7.86 -3.08 -20.34
C PRO A 51 -8.45 -4.41 -19.83
N ASN A 52 -7.62 -5.44 -19.73
CA ASN A 52 -8.02 -6.76 -19.20
C ASN A 52 -8.40 -6.73 -17.70
N ALA A 53 -7.91 -5.74 -16.96
CA ALA A 53 -8.20 -5.55 -15.54
C ALA A 53 -9.37 -4.59 -15.27
N LYS A 54 -9.92 -3.93 -16.31
CA LYS A 54 -11.03 -2.96 -16.17
C LYS A 54 -12.24 -3.56 -15.46
N TRP A 55 -12.61 -4.78 -15.83
CA TRP A 55 -13.77 -5.45 -15.24
C TRP A 55 -13.57 -5.64 -13.72
N LEU A 56 -12.36 -6.04 -13.30
CA LEU A 56 -12.00 -6.27 -11.91
C LEU A 56 -11.99 -4.97 -11.12
N LEU A 57 -11.38 -3.90 -11.66
CA LEU A 57 -11.42 -2.59 -11.00
C LEU A 57 -12.87 -2.13 -10.81
N THR A 58 -13.69 -2.24 -11.86
CA THR A 58 -15.10 -1.82 -11.81
C THR A 58 -15.88 -2.60 -10.75
N LEU A 59 -15.65 -3.91 -10.65
CA LEU A 59 -16.23 -4.75 -9.62
C LEU A 59 -15.78 -4.31 -8.22
N MET A 60 -14.47 -4.09 -8.02
CA MET A 60 -13.92 -3.63 -6.74
C MET A 60 -14.50 -2.28 -6.32
N LEU A 61 -14.63 -1.32 -7.24
CA LEU A 61 -15.24 -0.01 -6.96
C LEU A 61 -16.73 -0.15 -6.60
N LYS A 62 -17.49 -1.02 -7.27
CA LYS A 62 -18.89 -1.29 -6.91
C LYS A 62 -19.02 -1.92 -5.52
N ILE A 63 -18.16 -2.87 -5.19
CA ILE A 63 -18.12 -3.48 -3.84
C ILE A 63 -17.75 -2.43 -2.79
N TYR A 64 -16.80 -1.55 -3.12
CA TYR A 64 -16.41 -0.43 -2.27
C TYR A 64 -17.58 0.50 -1.98
N ASP A 65 -18.30 0.95 -3.00
CA ASP A 65 -19.45 1.85 -2.83
C ASP A 65 -20.59 1.19 -2.06
N SER A 66 -20.76 -0.13 -2.16
CA SER A 66 -21.82 -0.83 -1.44
C SER A 66 -21.61 -0.80 0.08
N ASN A 67 -20.37 -0.75 0.57
CA ASN A 67 -20.07 -0.67 1.99
C ASN A 67 -18.65 -0.13 2.22
N GLN A 68 -18.51 1.19 2.27
CA GLN A 68 -17.21 1.86 2.43
C GLN A 68 -16.60 1.69 3.83
N ASP A 69 -17.42 1.41 4.84
CA ASP A 69 -16.99 1.28 6.25
C ASP A 69 -16.77 -0.18 6.66
N SER A 70 -16.73 -1.10 5.67
CA SER A 70 -16.51 -2.52 5.89
C SER A 70 -15.13 -2.81 6.46
N HIS A 71 -15.06 -3.72 7.44
CA HIS A 71 -13.79 -4.22 7.99
C HIS A 71 -12.91 -4.93 6.94
N LEU A 72 -13.50 -5.36 5.82
CA LEU A 72 -12.75 -5.92 4.69
C LEU A 72 -11.67 -4.97 4.18
N TRP A 73 -11.90 -3.66 4.18
CA TRP A 73 -10.91 -2.68 3.72
C TRP A 73 -9.69 -2.61 4.62
N SER A 74 -9.88 -2.80 5.93
CA SER A 74 -8.77 -2.94 6.88
C SER A 74 -7.94 -4.20 6.62
N ILE A 75 -8.59 -5.32 6.27
CA ILE A 75 -7.89 -6.56 5.89
C ILE A 75 -7.07 -6.32 4.62
N PHE A 76 -7.67 -5.74 3.57
CA PHE A 76 -6.95 -5.40 2.33
C PHE A 76 -5.77 -4.46 2.57
N TYR A 77 -5.95 -3.43 3.41
CA TYR A 77 -4.88 -2.53 3.80
C TYR A 77 -3.72 -3.28 4.47
N ASN A 78 -4.02 -4.17 5.42
CA ASN A 78 -2.98 -4.96 6.10
C ASN A 78 -2.22 -5.87 5.12
N ILE A 79 -2.91 -6.47 4.15
CA ILE A 79 -2.27 -7.27 3.09
C ILE A 79 -1.36 -6.37 2.24
N ALA A 80 -1.83 -5.19 1.84
CA ALA A 80 -1.02 -4.24 1.05
C ALA A 80 0.24 -3.82 1.81
N ILE A 81 0.12 -3.49 3.10
CA ILE A 81 1.27 -3.17 3.96
C ILE A 81 2.23 -4.34 4.08
N TYR A 82 1.72 -5.57 4.22
CA TYR A 82 2.55 -6.76 4.26
C TYR A 82 3.37 -6.93 2.97
N LEU A 83 2.74 -6.81 1.81
CA LEU A 83 3.42 -6.89 0.50
C LEU A 83 4.47 -5.78 0.34
N MET A 84 4.13 -4.55 0.73
CA MET A 84 5.07 -3.42 0.71
C MET A 84 6.26 -3.64 1.64
N LYS A 85 6.05 -4.22 2.82
CA LYS A 85 7.14 -4.61 3.73
C LYS A 85 8.08 -5.63 3.09
N ARG A 86 7.54 -6.60 2.35
CA ARG A 86 8.38 -7.58 1.62
C ARG A 86 9.22 -6.93 0.53
N ILE A 87 8.63 -6.03 -0.26
CA ILE A 87 9.40 -5.24 -1.24
C ILE A 87 10.50 -4.43 -0.54
N SER A 88 10.15 -3.70 0.52
CA SER A 88 11.10 -2.90 1.30
C SER A 88 12.23 -3.76 1.86
N GLN A 89 11.95 -4.99 2.32
CA GLN A 89 12.98 -5.89 2.79
C GLN A 89 13.95 -6.32 1.69
N LYS A 90 13.44 -6.64 0.50
CA LYS A 90 14.29 -7.00 -0.65
C LYS A 90 15.21 -5.85 -1.05
N ILE A 91 14.69 -4.63 -1.10
CA ILE A 91 15.46 -3.44 -1.45
C ILE A 91 16.50 -3.13 -0.35
N ASN A 92 16.06 -3.00 0.90
CA ASN A 92 16.90 -2.46 1.98
C ASN A 92 17.89 -3.48 2.55
N PHE A 93 17.60 -4.78 2.49
CA PHE A 93 18.45 -5.82 3.09
C PHE A 93 19.02 -6.82 2.10
N GLN A 94 18.44 -6.95 0.90
CA GLN A 94 18.89 -7.92 -0.10
C GLN A 94 19.50 -7.23 -1.34
N ASN A 95 19.84 -5.94 -1.24
CA ASN A 95 20.46 -5.13 -2.29
C ASN A 95 19.75 -5.19 -3.64
N HIS A 96 18.42 -5.39 -3.65
CA HIS A 96 17.66 -5.30 -4.89
C HIS A 96 17.56 -3.85 -5.36
N ASP A 97 17.71 -3.65 -6.67
CA ASP A 97 17.60 -2.33 -7.29
C ASP A 97 16.17 -1.76 -7.14
N PRO A 98 15.98 -0.57 -6.56
CA PRO A 98 14.67 0.07 -6.43
C PRO A 98 14.15 0.70 -7.73
N SER A 99 14.93 0.72 -8.83
CA SER A 99 14.57 1.40 -10.08
C SER A 99 13.19 1.01 -10.64
N PHE A 100 12.80 -0.26 -10.50
CA PHE A 100 11.48 -0.76 -10.95
C PHE A 100 10.28 -0.03 -10.31
N MET A 101 10.46 0.57 -9.12
CA MET A 101 9.41 1.36 -8.45
C MET A 101 9.07 2.63 -9.23
N ARG A 102 10.02 3.18 -10.02
CA ARG A 102 9.81 4.38 -10.83
C ARG A 102 8.83 4.15 -11.97
N GLU A 103 8.83 2.94 -12.51
CA GLU A 103 7.94 2.55 -13.61
C GLU A 103 6.47 2.43 -13.17
N ARG A 104 6.22 2.34 -11.85
CA ARG A 104 4.88 2.17 -11.26
C ARG A 104 4.09 1.03 -11.90
N ASN A 105 4.78 0.03 -12.43
CA ASN A 105 4.15 -1.13 -13.05
C ASN A 105 3.64 -2.07 -11.94
N LEU A 106 2.32 -2.11 -11.78
CA LEU A 106 1.68 -2.91 -10.73
C LEU A 106 2.02 -4.40 -10.82
N GLY A 107 2.17 -4.95 -12.04
CA GLY A 107 2.54 -6.34 -12.24
C GLY A 107 3.97 -6.64 -11.77
N THR A 108 4.92 -5.77 -12.11
CA THR A 108 6.31 -5.88 -11.64
C THR A 108 6.40 -5.71 -10.13
N MET A 109 5.73 -4.71 -9.56
CA MET A 109 5.68 -4.50 -8.11
C MET A 109 5.09 -5.71 -7.38
N PHE A 110 4.02 -6.30 -7.90
CA PHE A 110 3.42 -7.49 -7.31
C PHE A 110 4.35 -8.70 -7.36
N LYS A 111 5.01 -8.95 -8.50
CA LYS A 111 6.05 -10.00 -8.62
C LYS A 111 7.18 -9.79 -7.61
N MET A 112 7.57 -8.54 -7.36
CA MET A 112 8.58 -8.20 -6.36
C MET A 112 8.11 -8.41 -4.92
N ALA A 113 6.81 -8.29 -4.64
CA ALA A 113 6.27 -8.53 -3.30
C ALA A 113 6.17 -10.02 -2.93
N LEU A 114 6.04 -10.90 -3.92
CA LEU A 114 6.00 -12.36 -3.74
C LEU A 114 7.39 -12.94 -3.49
#